data_AF-A0AAW9YSU7-F1
#
_entry.id   AF-A0AAW9YSU7-F1
#
_cell.length_a   1.000
_cell.length_b   1.000
_cell.length_c   1.000
_cell.angle_alpha   90.00
_cell.angle_beta   90.00
_cell.angle_gamma   90.00
#
_symmetry.space_group_name_H-M   'P 1'
#
loop_
_entity.id
_entity.type
_entity.pdbx_description
1 polymer ?
#
loop_
_entity_poly.entity_id
_entity_poly.type
_entity_poly.pdbx_seq_one_letter_code
_entity_poly.pdbx_strand_id
1 'polypeptide(L)'
;MRPSILIVGTGPVAVQLGVLFDKYLDAEIAFVSRSHVSARSKQFVEAVAASGDIEAHVQNKQHDTLTGTATPRHVFDAYASVTGTYDYLVLACTADAYVDTLKQLPNAVLEKIKSVLLVSPTLGSNIIVRTQLEPIQPQI
;
A
#
# COMPACT_ATOMS: atom_id res chain seq x y z
N MET A 1 16.32 -11.10 5.69
CA MET A 1 16.04 -9.83 5.00
C MET A 1 14.63 -9.42 5.41
N ARG A 2 14.41 -8.15 5.78
CA ARG A 2 13.07 -7.66 6.15
C ARG A 2 12.16 -7.66 4.92
N PRO A 3 10.88 -8.07 5.02
CA PRO A 3 9.93 -7.94 3.92
C PRO A 3 9.78 -6.49 3.48
N SER A 4 9.79 -6.22 2.18
CA SER A 4 9.49 -4.89 1.63
C SER A 4 8.07 -4.85 1.06
N ILE A 5 7.25 -3.92 1.53
CA ILE A 5 5.81 -3.85 1.22
C ILE A 5 5.46 -2.48 0.63
N LEU A 6 4.85 -2.47 -0.56
CA LEU A 6 4.24 -1.30 -1.15
C LEU A 6 2.73 -1.32 -0.91
N ILE A 7 2.23 -0.35 -0.16
CA ILE A 7 0.79 -0.17 0.11
C ILE A 7 0.21 0.89 -0.83
N VAL A 8 -0.76 0.48 -1.65
CA VAL A 8 -1.52 1.38 -2.51
C VAL A 8 -2.70 1.94 -1.74
N GLY A 9 -2.67 3.26 -1.53
CA GLY A 9 -3.69 4.01 -0.81
C GLY A 9 -3.16 4.60 0.49
N THR A 10 -3.78 5.67 0.95
CA THR A 10 -3.39 6.44 2.14
C THR A 10 -4.56 6.64 3.11
N GLY A 11 -5.58 5.79 2.99
CA GLY A 11 -6.73 5.79 3.89
C GLY A 11 -6.42 5.12 5.23
N PRO A 12 -7.37 5.14 6.17
CA PRO A 12 -7.21 4.54 7.49
C PRO A 12 -6.85 3.05 7.46
N VAL A 13 -7.42 2.31 6.50
CA VAL A 13 -7.08 0.88 6.29
C VAL A 13 -5.61 0.70 5.94
N ALA A 14 -5.08 1.54 5.04
CA ALA A 14 -3.67 1.50 4.66
C ALA A 14 -2.76 1.84 5.83
N VAL A 15 -3.11 2.88 6.62
CA VAL A 15 -2.37 3.27 7.82
C VAL A 15 -2.34 2.15 8.85
N GLN A 16 -3.50 1.55 9.15
CA GLN A 16 -3.60 0.43 10.08
C GLN A 16 -2.73 -0.74 9.63
N LEU A 17 -2.80 -1.11 8.35
CA LEU A 17 -1.99 -2.21 7.81
C LEU A 17 -0.49 -1.90 7.87
N GLY A 18 -0.08 -0.66 7.57
CA GLY A 18 1.31 -0.22 7.74
C GLY A 18 1.79 -0.43 9.17
N VAL A 19 1.06 0.08 10.16
CA VAL A 19 1.40 -0.11 11.59
C VAL A 19 1.51 -1.59 11.96
N LEU A 20 0.59 -2.43 11.47
CA LEU A 20 0.61 -3.87 11.78
C LEU A 20 1.77 -4.60 11.09
N PHE A 21 2.10 -4.26 9.84
CA PHE A 21 3.20 -4.88 9.13
C PHE A 21 4.56 -4.51 9.74
N ASP A 22 4.73 -3.27 10.18
CA ASP A 22 5.94 -2.85 10.92
C ASP A 22 6.04 -3.66 12.22
N LYS A 23 5.00 -3.59 13.04
CA LYS A 23 4.97 -4.18 14.38
C LYS A 23 5.14 -5.70 14.41
N TYR A 24 4.48 -6.42 13.50
CA TYR A 24 4.39 -7.88 13.57
C TYR A 24 5.26 -8.62 12.55
N LEU A 25 5.67 -7.94 11.47
CA LEU A 25 6.50 -8.55 10.43
C LEU A 25 7.91 -7.94 10.34
N ASP A 26 8.20 -6.88 11.10
CA ASP A 26 9.45 -6.10 10.99
C ASP A 26 9.68 -5.67 9.53
N ALA A 27 8.60 -5.29 8.84
CA ALA A 27 8.60 -5.01 7.40
C ALA A 27 8.98 -3.56 7.09
N GLU A 28 9.71 -3.35 6.00
CA GLU A 28 9.88 -2.02 5.41
C GLU A 28 8.62 -1.65 4.62
N ILE A 29 8.03 -0.51 4.94
CA ILE A 29 6.75 -0.08 4.35
C ILE A 29 6.95 1.17 3.51
N ALA A 30 6.41 1.14 2.30
CA ALA A 30 6.19 2.33 1.49
C ALA A 30 4.71 2.50 1.17
N PHE A 31 4.28 3.75 1.03
CA PHE A 31 2.93 4.09 0.58
C PHE A 31 2.98 4.72 -0.80
N VAL A 32 1.93 4.51 -1.59
CA VAL A 32 1.70 5.29 -2.80
C VAL A 32 0.29 5.86 -2.81
N SER A 33 0.22 7.13 -3.18
CA SER A 33 -1.00 7.93 -3.18
C SER A 33 -1.33 8.47 -4.57
N ARG A 34 -2.47 9.17 -4.66
CA ARG A 34 -2.90 9.96 -5.83
C ARG A 34 -3.07 11.43 -5.46
N SER A 35 -2.07 12.01 -4.80
CA SER A 35 -2.15 13.35 -4.19
C SER A 35 -2.50 14.44 -5.20
N HIS A 36 -2.08 14.27 -6.47
CA HIS A 36 -2.36 15.18 -7.58
C HIS A 36 -3.86 15.37 -7.89
N VAL A 37 -4.71 14.40 -7.53
CA VAL A 37 -6.18 14.45 -7.78
C VAL A 37 -7.01 14.36 -6.51
N SER A 38 -6.39 14.30 -5.33
CA SER A 38 -7.10 14.10 -4.06
C SER A 38 -6.51 14.95 -2.94
N ALA A 39 -7.28 15.95 -2.50
CA ALA A 39 -6.92 16.81 -1.37
C ALA A 39 -6.63 16.01 -0.09
N ARG A 40 -7.43 14.95 0.18
CA ARG A 40 -7.20 14.05 1.33
C ARG A 40 -5.87 13.31 1.22
N SER A 41 -5.54 12.82 0.02
CA SER A 41 -4.26 12.12 -0.19
C SER A 41 -3.09 13.09 -0.04
N LYS A 42 -3.21 14.32 -0.57
CA LYS A 42 -2.21 15.37 -0.41
C LYS A 42 -1.97 15.71 1.05
N GLN A 43 -3.03 15.92 1.83
CA GLN A 43 -2.93 16.18 3.27
C GLN A 43 -2.19 15.06 4.01
N PHE A 44 -2.43 13.79 3.66
CA PHE A 44 -1.69 12.67 4.24
C PHE A 44 -0.20 12.74 3.93
N VAL A 45 0.17 12.94 2.65
CA VAL A 45 1.58 13.03 2.24
C VAL A 45 2.30 14.16 2.98
N GLU A 46 1.67 15.34 3.07
CA GLU A 46 2.21 16.50 3.78
C GLU A 46 2.34 16.23 5.28
N ALA A 47 1.35 15.58 5.90
CA ALA A 47 1.37 15.23 7.31
C ALA A 47 2.52 14.27 7.63
N VAL A 48 2.69 13.19 6.85
CA VAL A 48 3.79 12.23 7.05
C VAL A 48 5.14 12.85 6.76
N ALA A 49 5.25 13.75 5.77
CA ALA A 49 6.49 14.47 5.52
C ALA A 49 6.88 15.40 6.69
N ALA A 50 5.89 15.92 7.44
CA ALA A 50 6.12 16.77 8.60
C ALA A 50 6.37 15.99 9.90
N SER A 51 5.65 14.87 10.14
CA SER A 51 5.78 14.06 11.35
C SER A 51 6.88 12.99 11.28
N GLY A 52 7.14 12.45 10.09
CA GLY A 52 7.95 11.25 9.87
C GLY A 52 7.17 9.95 10.04
N ASP A 53 6.12 9.95 10.86
CA ASP A 53 5.44 8.74 11.32
C ASP A 53 3.96 8.68 10.94
N ILE A 54 3.43 7.46 10.91
CA ILE A 54 2.01 7.13 10.90
C ILE A 54 1.63 6.46 12.22
N GLU A 55 0.38 6.66 12.67
CA GLU A 55 -0.10 6.11 13.93
C GLU A 55 -1.49 5.49 13.79
N ALA A 56 -1.73 4.45 14.57
CA ALA A 56 -3.03 3.83 14.73
C ALA A 56 -3.42 3.75 16.21
N HIS A 57 -4.59 4.29 16.54
CA HIS A 57 -5.15 4.32 17.88
C HIS A 57 -6.47 3.55 17.92
N VAL A 58 -6.75 2.89 19.04
CA VAL A 58 -8.01 2.17 19.25
C VAL A 58 -8.88 2.86 20.28
N GLN A 59 -10.19 2.75 20.10
CA GLN A 59 -11.16 3.25 21.08
C GLN A 59 -11.49 2.20 22.15
N ASN A 60 -11.54 0.92 21.77
CA ASN A 60 -11.78 -0.20 22.67
C ASN A 60 -10.45 -0.82 23.08
N LYS A 61 -10.16 -0.84 24.39
CA LYS A 61 -8.93 -1.41 24.96
C LYS A 61 -8.72 -2.89 24.66
N GLN A 62 -9.79 -3.62 24.33
CA GLN A 62 -9.66 -5.01 23.86
C GLN A 62 -8.83 -5.13 22.58
N HIS A 63 -8.64 -4.03 21.85
CA HIS A 63 -7.87 -3.98 20.61
C HIS A 63 -6.49 -3.32 20.80
N ASP A 64 -5.98 -3.15 22.02
CA ASP A 64 -4.69 -2.48 22.29
C ASP A 64 -3.52 -3.07 21.50
N THR A 65 -3.60 -4.36 21.14
CA THR A 65 -2.62 -5.03 20.28
C THR A 65 -2.55 -4.43 18.87
N LEU A 66 -3.60 -3.77 18.40
CA LEU A 66 -3.68 -3.12 17.08
C LEU A 66 -3.14 -1.68 17.06
N THR A 67 -2.84 -1.10 18.23
CA THR A 67 -2.24 0.23 18.32
C THR A 67 -0.72 0.19 18.07
N GLY A 68 -0.21 1.27 17.48
CA GLY A 68 1.22 1.45 17.27
C GLY A 68 1.54 2.64 16.37
N THR A 69 2.83 2.81 16.17
CA THR A 69 3.47 3.81 15.30
C THR A 69 4.34 3.08 14.29
N ALA A 70 4.48 3.64 13.09
CA ALA A 70 5.43 3.15 12.10
C ALA A 70 6.02 4.33 11.32
N THR A 71 7.27 4.20 10.91
CA THR A 71 7.96 5.20 10.07
C THR A 71 8.05 4.66 8.64
N PRO A 72 7.24 5.17 7.70
CA PRO A 72 7.30 4.71 6.32
C PRO A 72 8.66 5.05 5.70
N ARG A 73 9.25 4.09 4.98
CA ARG A 73 10.48 4.32 4.20
C ARG A 73 10.28 5.38 3.12
N HIS A 74 9.10 5.38 2.49
CA HIS A 74 8.74 6.37 1.48
C HIS A 74 7.21 6.54 1.41
N VAL A 75 6.76 7.75 1.09
CA VAL A 75 5.38 8.03 0.68
C VAL A 75 5.39 8.70 -0.69
N PHE A 76 5.01 7.96 -1.73
CA PHE A 76 4.92 8.45 -3.10
C PHE A 76 3.62 9.23 -3.32
N ASP A 77 3.74 10.32 -4.07
CA ASP A 77 2.66 11.26 -4.39
C ASP A 77 1.84 10.83 -5.62
N ALA A 78 2.42 9.99 -6.48
CA ALA A 78 1.80 9.46 -7.69
C ALA A 78 2.22 8.00 -7.95
N TYR A 79 1.35 7.23 -8.60
CA TYR A 79 1.65 5.83 -8.96
C TYR A 79 2.88 5.70 -9.87
N ALA A 80 3.03 6.61 -10.84
CA ALA A 80 4.15 6.59 -11.78
C ALA A 80 5.49 6.98 -11.13
N SER A 81 5.50 7.62 -9.95
CA SER A 81 6.74 8.01 -9.27
C SER A 81 7.33 6.91 -8.39
N VAL A 82 6.65 5.77 -8.26
CA VAL A 82 7.13 4.64 -7.44
C VAL A 82 8.43 4.10 -8.01
N THR A 83 9.43 3.99 -7.14
CA THR A 83 10.72 3.37 -7.46
C THR A 83 11.11 2.34 -6.41
N GLY A 84 12.12 1.54 -6.73
CA GLY A 84 12.64 0.48 -5.86
C GLY A 84 12.01 -0.88 -6.15
N THR A 85 12.26 -1.81 -5.23
CA THR A 85 11.79 -3.20 -5.31
C THR A 85 11.01 -3.56 -4.05
N TYR A 86 9.89 -4.23 -4.24
CA TYR A 86 9.01 -4.65 -3.16
C TYR A 86 8.72 -6.14 -3.30
N ASP A 87 8.65 -6.84 -2.17
CA ASP A 87 8.25 -8.24 -2.13
C ASP A 87 6.72 -8.37 -2.26
N TYR A 88 5.98 -7.43 -1.68
CA TYR A 88 4.52 -7.50 -1.60
C TYR A 88 3.88 -6.20 -2.06
N LEU A 89 2.79 -6.33 -2.83
CA LEU A 89 1.91 -5.22 -3.20
C LEU A 89 0.58 -5.36 -2.45
N VAL A 90 0.17 -4.31 -1.73
CA VAL A 90 -1.08 -4.32 -0.96
C VAL A 90 -2.04 -3.32 -1.57
N LEU A 91 -3.12 -3.80 -2.16
CA LEU A 91 -4.18 -2.96 -2.74
C LEU A 91 -5.21 -2.60 -1.65
N ALA A 92 -4.93 -1.51 -0.94
CA ALA A 92 -5.78 -0.93 0.10
C ALA A 92 -6.67 0.23 -0.41
N CYS A 93 -6.78 0.39 -1.74
CA CYS A 93 -7.77 1.23 -2.39
C CYS A 93 -9.08 0.45 -2.65
N THR A 94 -10.08 1.13 -3.20
CA THR A 94 -11.35 0.51 -3.60
C THR A 94 -11.14 -0.44 -4.78
N ALA A 95 -11.90 -1.55 -4.84
CA ALA A 95 -11.69 -2.60 -5.83
C ALA A 95 -11.87 -2.14 -7.28
N ASP A 96 -12.71 -1.14 -7.52
CA ASP A 96 -12.91 -0.49 -8.82
C ASP A 96 -11.66 0.25 -9.33
N ALA A 97 -10.76 0.64 -8.44
CA ALA A 97 -9.52 1.35 -8.78
C ALA A 97 -8.32 0.41 -9.03
N TYR A 98 -8.47 -0.91 -8.84
CA TYR A 98 -7.34 -1.85 -8.93
C TYR A 98 -6.68 -1.83 -10.32
N VAL A 99 -7.47 -1.92 -11.39
CA VAL A 99 -6.95 -1.94 -12.77
C VAL A 99 -6.22 -0.65 -13.09
N ASP A 100 -6.85 0.50 -12.83
CA ASP A 100 -6.28 1.80 -13.15
C ASP A 100 -5.02 2.10 -12.34
N THR A 101 -4.96 1.61 -11.09
CA THR A 101 -3.75 1.69 -10.27
C THR A 101 -2.62 0.85 -10.89
N LEU A 102 -2.88 -0.42 -11.19
CA LEU A 102 -1.86 -1.33 -11.71
C LEU A 102 -1.28 -0.86 -13.04
N LYS A 103 -2.10 -0.26 -13.92
CA LYS A 103 -1.65 0.32 -15.18
C LYS A 103 -0.69 1.51 -15.03
N GLN A 104 -0.75 2.21 -13.91
CA GLN A 104 0.08 3.40 -13.66
C GLN A 104 1.36 3.09 -12.88
N LEU A 105 1.42 1.94 -12.21
CA LEU A 105 2.63 1.51 -11.53
C LEU A 105 3.70 1.09 -12.56
N PRO A 106 4.98 1.44 -12.36
CA PRO A 106 6.02 1.03 -13.29
C PRO A 106 6.15 -0.49 -13.38
N ASN A 107 6.25 -1.04 -14.59
CA ASN A 107 6.45 -2.48 -14.81
C ASN A 107 7.66 -3.01 -14.05
N ALA A 108 8.76 -2.24 -13.97
CA ALA A 108 9.97 -2.62 -13.24
C ALA A 108 9.72 -2.89 -11.74
N VAL A 109 8.72 -2.23 -11.14
CA VAL A 109 8.27 -2.48 -9.77
C VAL A 109 7.43 -3.76 -9.73
N LEU A 110 6.45 -3.86 -10.63
CA LEU A 110 5.53 -5.00 -10.70
C LEU A 110 6.26 -6.32 -10.95
N GLU A 111 7.26 -6.34 -11.83
CA GLU A 111 8.10 -7.51 -12.16
C GLU A 111 8.81 -8.16 -10.96
N LYS A 112 8.97 -7.42 -9.85
CA LYS A 112 9.66 -7.90 -8.65
C LYS A 112 8.73 -8.31 -7.52
N ILE A 113 7.43 -8.03 -7.63
CA ILE A 113 6.44 -8.41 -6.64
C ILE A 113 6.34 -9.94 -6.60
N LYS A 114 6.29 -10.52 -5.40
CA LYS A 114 6.11 -11.95 -5.17
C LYS A 114 4.66 -12.32 -4.92
N SER A 115 3.88 -11.39 -4.36
CA SER A 115 2.46 -11.60 -4.08
C SER A 115 1.70 -10.29 -3.98
N VAL A 116 0.42 -10.31 -4.37
CA VAL A 116 -0.51 -9.19 -4.25
C VAL A 116 -1.58 -9.50 -3.22
N LEU A 117 -1.76 -8.63 -2.24
CA LEU A 117 -2.83 -8.70 -1.24
C LEU A 117 -3.97 -7.75 -1.63
N LEU A 118 -5.16 -8.30 -1.85
CA LEU A 118 -6.39 -7.53 -2.07
C LEU A 118 -7.10 -7.35 -0.73
N VAL A 119 -7.18 -6.12 -0.22
CA VAL A 119 -7.72 -5.88 1.13
C VAL A 119 -9.24 -5.86 1.15
N SER A 120 -9.85 -5.20 0.16
CA SER A 120 -11.31 -5.06 0.05
C SER A 120 -11.78 -5.43 -1.36
N PRO A 121 -11.57 -6.68 -1.81
CA PRO A 121 -11.93 -7.12 -3.14
C PRO A 121 -13.46 -7.20 -3.33
N THR A 122 -13.89 -7.15 -4.59
CA THR A 122 -15.23 -7.57 -5.01
C THR A 122 -15.17 -8.90 -5.76
N LEU A 123 -16.33 -9.46 -6.13
CA LEU A 123 -16.41 -10.69 -6.91
C LEU A 123 -15.62 -10.52 -8.22
N GLY A 124 -14.65 -11.42 -8.44
CA GLY A 124 -13.80 -11.42 -9.63
C GLY A 124 -12.58 -10.49 -9.57
N SER A 125 -12.36 -9.74 -8.48
CA SER A 125 -11.16 -8.87 -8.37
C SER A 125 -9.85 -9.62 -8.54
N ASN A 126 -9.73 -10.86 -8.05
CA ASN A 126 -8.52 -11.66 -8.24
C ASN A 126 -8.27 -12.03 -9.71
N ILE A 127 -9.32 -12.41 -10.45
CA ILE A 127 -9.25 -12.72 -11.89
C ILE A 127 -8.80 -11.47 -12.64
N ILE A 128 -9.43 -10.32 -12.36
CA ILE A 128 -9.10 -9.04 -13.01
C ILE A 128 -7.65 -8.63 -12.74
N VAL A 129 -7.21 -8.68 -11.48
CA VAL A 129 -5.83 -8.33 -11.10
C VAL A 129 -4.82 -9.26 -11.75
N ARG A 130 -5.07 -10.58 -11.73
CA ARG A 130 -4.20 -11.56 -12.37
C ARG A 130 -4.11 -11.35 -13.88
N THR A 131 -5.22 -11.16 -14.57
CA THR A 131 -5.24 -10.85 -16.02
C THR A 131 -4.50 -9.55 -16.34
N GLN A 132 -4.60 -8.54 -15.47
CA GLN A 132 -3.88 -7.28 -15.65
C GLN A 132 -2.35 -7.44 -15.45
N LEU A 133 -1.92 -8.36 -14.58
CA LEU A 133 -0.51 -8.62 -14.29
C LEU A 133 0.12 -9.69 -15.19
N GLU A 134 -0.67 -10.56 -15.81
CA GLU A 134 -0.21 -11.67 -16.64
C GLU A 134 0.84 -11.28 -17.71
N PRO A 135 0.72 -10.14 -18.43
CA PRO A 135 1.75 -9.74 -19.41
C PRO A 135 3.11 -9.38 -18.79
N ILE A 136 3.14 -9.09 -17.48
CA ILE A 136 4.32 -8.63 -16.74
C ILE A 136 4.88 -9.78 -15.89
N GLN A 137 3.99 -10.53 -15.23
CA GLN A 137 4.28 -11.66 -14.37
C GLN A 137 3.25 -12.77 -14.57
N PRO A 138 3.50 -13.75 -15.46
CA PRO A 138 2.55 -14.81 -15.76
C PRO A 138 2.25 -15.77 -14.60
N GLN A 139 3.05 -15.74 -13.54
CA GLN A 139 3.03 -16.70 -12.42
C GLN A 139 2.63 -16.08 -11.07
N ILE A 140 2.22 -14.80 -11.05
CA ILE A 140 1.76 -14.12 -9.83
C ILE A 140 0.30 -14.44 -9.48
#